data_AF-A0A833VYJ8-F1
#
_entry.id   AF-A0A833VYJ8-F1
#
_cell.length_a   1.000
_cell.length_b   1.000
_cell.length_c   1.000
_cell.angle_alpha   90.00
_cell.angle_beta   90.00
_cell.angle_gamma   90.00
#
_symmetry.space_group_name_H-M   'P 1'
#
loop_
_entity.id
_entity.type
_entity.pdbx_description
1 polymer ?
#
loop_
_entity_poly.entity_id
_entity_poly.type
_entity_poly.pdbx_seq_one_letter_code
_entity_poly.pdbx_strand_id
1 'polypeptide(L)'
;MVVYGNMKVAAKIAELLGEWAKWSGEGGRVTTSQGAFILEQRLGKPNVRMPDVAYTPRYDDRNLTREQMWTYRGDPYVPTFVVEIDELSGRGSQLSALDRKMRNDYFQHGVQLGWLIDPRPDLQRMYEYYLDDNGDVQCSDNSAWRDLDGGDVLPGFKMRAPVLEMVLNQDSGSSSEDEVDLLCPYPRCNKRFRSYGAFAAPAEWHREERSISKYLAKRENS
;
A
#
# COMPACT_ATOMS: atom_id res chain seq x y z
N MET A 1 5.29 1.64 20.72
CA MET A 1 6.68 1.24 20.37
C MET A 1 6.57 0.51 19.06
N VAL A 2 7.28 0.93 18.00
CA VAL A 2 7.21 0.21 16.71
C VAL A 2 7.90 -1.14 16.87
N VAL A 3 7.14 -2.23 16.73
CA VAL A 3 7.66 -3.61 16.85
C VAL A 3 7.84 -4.24 15.48
N TYR A 4 8.78 -5.19 15.38
CA TYR A 4 9.19 -5.79 14.11
C TYR A 4 8.03 -6.46 13.34
N GLY A 5 7.07 -7.07 14.05
CA GLY A 5 5.87 -7.66 13.45
C GLY A 5 5.03 -6.61 12.70
N ASN A 6 4.85 -5.41 13.27
CA ASN A 6 4.10 -4.32 12.62
C ASN A 6 4.81 -3.88 11.34
N MET A 7 6.14 -3.81 11.35
CA MET A 7 6.92 -3.43 10.17
C MET A 7 6.81 -4.46 9.03
N LYS A 8 6.73 -5.76 9.33
CA LYS A 8 6.48 -6.80 8.31
C LYS A 8 5.13 -6.59 7.64
N VAL A 9 4.09 -6.31 8.43
CA VAL A 9 2.73 -6.07 7.92
C VAL A 9 2.68 -4.77 7.09
N ALA A 10 3.26 -3.67 7.59
CA ALA A 10 3.35 -2.41 6.83
C ALA A 10 4.08 -2.61 5.49
N ALA A 11 5.22 -3.31 5.50
CA ALA A 11 5.97 -3.60 4.28
C ALA A 11 5.14 -4.40 3.27
N LYS A 12 4.39 -5.42 3.73
CA LYS A 12 3.52 -6.18 2.83
C LYS A 12 2.39 -5.35 2.26
N ILE A 13 1.72 -4.55 3.09
CA ILE A 13 0.63 -3.68 2.64
C ILE A 13 1.15 -2.69 1.60
N ALA A 14 2.32 -2.08 1.84
CA ALA A 14 2.94 -1.16 0.89
C ALA A 14 3.33 -1.84 -0.43
N GLU A 15 3.84 -3.07 -0.38
CA GLU A 15 4.12 -3.89 -1.57
C GLU A 15 2.85 -4.13 -2.39
N LEU A 16 1.77 -4.61 -1.74
CA LEU A 16 0.49 -4.90 -2.40
C LEU A 16 -0.13 -3.66 -3.03
N LEU A 17 -0.11 -2.53 -2.33
CA LEU A 17 -0.57 -1.24 -2.86
C LEU A 17 0.31 -0.74 -4.00
N GLY A 18 1.62 -0.94 -3.90
CA GLY A 18 2.58 -0.55 -4.94
C GLY A 18 2.36 -1.35 -6.23
N GLU A 19 2.09 -2.65 -6.12
CA GLU A 19 1.70 -3.48 -7.27
C GLU A 19 0.32 -3.06 -7.81
N TRP A 20 -0.67 -2.84 -6.95
CA TRP A 20 -1.98 -2.31 -7.35
C TRP A 20 -1.84 -1.01 -8.14
N ALA A 21 -1.10 -0.03 -7.63
CA ALA A 21 -0.87 1.24 -8.32
C ALA A 21 -0.26 1.06 -9.73
N LYS A 22 0.53 0.01 -9.96
CA LYS A 22 1.08 -0.31 -11.28
C LYS A 22 0.04 -0.97 -12.19
N TRP A 23 -0.62 -2.04 -11.74
CA TRP A 23 -1.47 -2.84 -12.61
C TRP A 23 -2.87 -2.24 -12.81
N SER A 24 -3.38 -1.45 -11.86
CA SER A 24 -4.72 -0.84 -11.96
C SER A 24 -4.79 0.27 -13.01
N GLY A 25 -3.65 0.85 -13.36
CA GLY A 25 -3.59 2.04 -14.20
C GLY A 25 -3.88 3.35 -13.47
N GLU A 26 -4.22 3.32 -12.17
CA GLU A 26 -4.40 4.51 -11.31
C GLU A 26 -3.05 5.22 -11.05
N GLY A 27 -1.96 4.47 -10.89
CA GLY A 27 -0.66 5.02 -10.49
C GLY A 27 -0.71 5.62 -9.09
N GLY A 28 -0.03 6.74 -8.89
CA GLY A 28 0.13 7.35 -7.57
C GLY A 28 1.41 6.90 -6.88
N ARG A 29 1.51 7.24 -5.60
CA ARG A 29 2.67 6.91 -4.77
C ARG A 29 2.23 6.25 -3.48
N VAL A 30 2.91 5.19 -3.13
CA VAL A 30 2.80 4.53 -1.83
C VAL A 30 4.03 4.87 -1.02
N THR A 31 3.83 5.31 0.22
CA THR A 31 4.91 5.61 1.17
C THR A 31 4.70 4.85 2.46
N THR A 32 5.78 4.41 3.10
CA THR A 32 5.75 3.84 4.46
C THR A 32 6.16 4.90 5.48
N SER A 33 6.33 4.53 6.77
CA SER A 33 6.64 5.36 7.96
C SER A 33 7.91 6.26 7.91
N GLN A 34 8.30 6.71 6.72
CA GLN A 34 9.33 7.71 6.40
C GLN A 34 8.79 8.85 5.51
N GLY A 35 7.58 8.71 4.95
CA GLY A 35 6.90 9.75 4.18
C GLY A 35 6.07 10.64 5.10
N ALA A 36 6.51 11.87 5.30
CA ALA A 36 5.73 12.86 6.03
C ALA A 36 4.63 13.46 5.15
N PHE A 37 3.51 13.82 5.76
CA PHE A 37 2.43 14.57 5.14
C PHE A 37 2.16 15.81 5.96
N ILE A 38 2.06 16.95 5.28
CA ILE A 38 1.70 18.23 5.89
C ILE A 38 0.19 18.34 5.77
N LEU A 39 -0.54 18.03 6.83
CA LEU A 39 -2.00 18.09 6.83
C LEU A 39 -2.51 19.53 6.88
N GLU A 40 -1.79 20.40 7.58
CA GLU A 40 -2.13 21.81 7.71
C GLU A 40 -0.88 22.65 8.00
N GLN A 41 -0.77 23.80 7.34
CA GLN A 41 0.21 24.82 7.68
C GLN A 41 -0.30 25.68 8.84
N ARG A 42 0.50 25.81 9.90
CA ARG A 42 0.16 26.61 11.09
C ARG A 42 1.31 27.54 11.45
N LEU A 43 0.99 28.70 12.02
CA LEU A 43 1.99 29.60 12.61
C LEU A 43 2.78 28.86 13.70
N GLY A 44 4.07 28.66 13.46
CA GLY A 44 4.96 27.90 14.35
C GLY A 44 5.30 26.53 13.77
N LYS A 45 4.55 25.49 14.17
CA LYS A 45 4.83 24.10 13.77
C LYS A 45 3.70 23.55 12.88
N PRO A 46 4.01 23.09 11.65
CA PRO A 46 3.00 22.47 10.78
C PRO A 46 2.43 21.20 11.41
N ASN A 47 1.17 20.88 11.08
CA ASN A 47 0.57 19.61 11.47
C ASN A 47 1.10 18.52 10.53
N VAL A 48 2.17 17.85 10.96
CA VAL A 48 2.82 16.79 10.21
C VAL A 48 2.38 15.43 10.75
N ARG A 49 2.04 14.52 9.84
CA ARG A 49 1.74 13.11 10.16
C ARG A 49 2.57 12.19 9.27
N MET A 50 2.91 11.04 9.82
CA MET A 50 3.69 9.97 9.17
C MET A 50 2.91 8.67 9.42
N PRO A 51 1.96 8.31 8.54
CA PRO A 51 1.25 7.04 8.64
C PRO A 51 2.19 5.87 8.37
N ASP A 52 1.79 4.68 8.82
CA ASP A 52 2.61 3.48 8.58
C ASP A 52 2.63 3.08 7.12
N VAL A 53 1.49 3.25 6.44
CA VAL A 53 1.38 3.20 4.99
C VAL A 53 0.43 4.31 4.54
N ALA A 54 0.75 4.98 3.44
CA ALA A 54 -0.15 5.92 2.80
C ALA A 54 -0.12 5.79 1.28
N TYR A 55 -1.23 6.14 0.66
CA TYR A 55 -1.35 6.27 -0.79
C TYR A 55 -1.77 7.70 -1.17
N THR A 56 -1.03 8.26 -2.12
CA THR A 56 -1.30 9.56 -2.73
C THR A 56 -1.67 9.35 -4.20
N PRO A 57 -2.80 9.89 -4.68
CA PRO A 57 -3.20 9.79 -6.08
C PRO A 57 -2.14 10.35 -7.03
N ARG A 58 -2.12 9.82 -8.27
CA ARG A 58 -1.14 10.21 -9.30
C ARG A 58 -1.10 11.71 -9.57
N TYR A 59 -2.27 12.34 -9.64
CA TYR A 59 -2.36 13.76 -9.94
C TYR A 59 -1.69 14.57 -8.83
N ASP A 60 -2.01 14.26 -7.57
CA ASP A 60 -1.47 14.95 -6.40
C ASP A 60 0.05 14.74 -6.28
N ASP A 61 0.53 13.49 -6.39
CA ASP A 61 1.97 13.14 -6.35
C ASP A 61 2.77 13.92 -7.41
N ARG A 62 2.24 14.04 -8.63
CA ARG A 62 2.92 14.73 -9.74
C ARG A 62 2.95 16.25 -9.59
N ASN A 63 2.01 16.82 -8.85
CA ASN A 63 1.90 18.25 -8.63
C ASN A 63 2.60 18.72 -7.35
N LEU A 64 3.20 17.81 -6.58
CA LEU A 64 4.01 18.18 -5.43
C LEU A 64 5.17 19.08 -5.86
N THR A 65 5.30 20.20 -5.17
CA THR A 65 6.43 21.10 -5.36
C THR A 65 7.71 20.52 -4.74
N ARG A 66 8.86 21.02 -5.18
CA ARG A 66 10.15 20.68 -4.55
C ARG A 66 10.18 21.01 -3.06
N GLU A 67 9.50 22.07 -2.63
CA GLU A 67 9.43 22.45 -1.23
C GLU A 67 8.62 21.42 -0.41
N GLN A 68 7.46 20.98 -0.91
CA GLN A 68 6.64 19.94 -0.26
C GLN A 68 7.36 18.58 -0.19
N MET A 69 8.13 18.21 -1.22
CA MET A 69 8.84 16.93 -1.27
C MET A 69 10.06 16.86 -0.35
N TRP A 70 10.80 17.96 -0.22
CA TRP A 70 12.12 17.95 0.42
C TRP A 70 12.16 18.73 1.75
N THR A 71 11.06 19.34 2.16
CA THR A 71 10.95 20.12 3.40
C THR A 71 9.58 19.95 4.05
N TYR A 72 9.42 20.48 5.26
CA TYR A 72 8.11 20.57 5.95
C TYR A 72 7.39 21.90 5.66
N ARG A 73 7.64 22.51 4.50
CA ARG A 73 7.08 23.81 4.08
C ARG A 73 6.30 23.66 2.77
N GLY A 74 5.61 24.73 2.38
CA GLY A 74 4.72 24.75 1.21
C GLY A 74 3.27 24.37 1.57
N ASP A 75 2.40 24.32 0.57
CA ASP A 75 0.98 24.03 0.81
C ASP A 75 0.77 22.63 1.40
N PRO A 76 -0.29 22.42 2.19
CA PRO A 76 -0.64 21.09 2.67
C PRO A 76 -0.73 20.08 1.53
N TYR A 77 -0.27 18.86 1.81
CA TYR A 77 -0.48 17.72 0.93
C TYR A 77 -0.83 16.51 1.79
N VAL A 78 -1.91 15.85 1.39
CA VAL A 78 -2.59 14.84 2.19
C VAL A 78 -2.77 13.60 1.32
N PRO A 79 -2.56 12.40 1.87
CA PRO A 79 -2.88 11.18 1.16
C PRO A 79 -4.40 11.00 1.13
N THR A 80 -4.92 10.19 0.20
CA THR A 80 -6.34 9.82 0.21
C THR A 80 -6.61 8.57 1.02
N PHE A 81 -5.58 7.74 1.23
CA PHE A 81 -5.66 6.51 2.00
C PHE A 81 -4.49 6.35 2.97
N VAL A 82 -4.77 5.89 4.18
CA VAL A 82 -3.79 5.67 5.25
C VAL A 82 -4.00 4.35 6.00
N VAL A 83 -2.90 3.80 6.51
CA VAL A 83 -2.90 2.65 7.43
C VAL A 83 -2.05 2.99 8.65
N GLU A 84 -2.54 2.61 9.83
CA GLU A 84 -1.78 2.63 11.09
C GLU A 84 -1.81 1.23 11.71
N ILE A 85 -0.67 0.81 12.25
CA ILE A 85 -0.47 -0.54 12.77
C ILE A 85 0.10 -0.48 14.18
N ASP A 86 -0.74 -0.80 15.18
CA ASP A 86 -0.33 -0.77 16.58
C ASP A 86 -1.19 -1.72 17.45
N GLU A 87 -0.88 -1.82 18.73
CA GLU A 87 -1.69 -2.51 19.72
C GLU A 87 -3.02 -1.75 19.92
N LEU A 88 -4.15 -2.34 19.53
CA LEU A 88 -5.50 -1.73 19.58
C LEU A 88 -6.35 -2.24 20.74
N SER A 89 -5.82 -3.13 21.58
CA SER A 89 -6.53 -3.68 22.73
C SER A 89 -5.58 -4.06 23.86
N GLY A 90 -6.10 -4.18 25.09
CA GLY A 90 -5.26 -4.45 26.27
C GLY A 90 -4.72 -3.19 26.94
N ARG A 91 -3.81 -3.37 27.90
CA ARG A 91 -3.33 -2.30 28.81
C ARG A 91 -2.52 -1.22 28.09
N GLY A 92 -1.92 -1.55 26.95
CA GLY A 92 -1.14 -0.63 26.11
C GLY A 92 -1.91 -0.07 24.91
N SER A 93 -3.22 -0.32 24.82
CA SER A 93 -4.02 0.03 23.63
C SER A 93 -3.86 1.48 23.19
N GLN A 94 -3.51 1.66 21.92
CA GLN A 94 -3.44 2.93 21.21
C GLN A 94 -4.76 3.29 20.50
N LEU A 95 -5.81 2.45 20.62
CA LEU A 95 -7.05 2.63 19.87
C LEU A 95 -7.67 4.01 20.05
N SER A 96 -7.77 4.51 21.29
CA SER A 96 -8.33 5.84 21.55
C SER A 96 -7.50 6.97 20.92
N ALA A 97 -6.17 6.83 20.94
CA ALA A 97 -5.28 7.82 20.34
C ALA A 97 -5.34 7.78 18.81
N LEU A 98 -5.38 6.58 18.22
CA LEU A 98 -5.46 6.36 16.78
C LEU A 98 -6.84 6.68 16.20
N ASP A 99 -7.94 6.42 16.92
CA ASP A 99 -9.29 6.85 16.52
C ASP A 99 -9.37 8.37 16.43
N ARG A 100 -8.83 9.08 17.44
CA ARG A 100 -8.73 10.53 17.41
C ARG A 100 -7.85 11.02 16.25
N LYS A 101 -6.73 10.34 15.96
CA LYS A 101 -5.86 10.64 14.82
C LYS A 101 -6.59 10.45 13.50
N MET A 102 -7.33 9.35 13.34
CA MET A 102 -8.16 9.10 12.15
C MET A 102 -9.18 10.21 11.96
N ARG A 103 -10.01 10.51 12.96
CA ARG A 103 -11.10 11.48 12.84
C ARG A 103 -10.62 12.91 12.68
N ASN A 104 -9.70 13.35 13.54
CA ASN A 104 -9.39 14.77 13.70
C ASN A 104 -8.12 15.21 12.95
N ASP A 105 -7.23 14.28 12.62
CA ASP A 105 -6.07 14.60 11.79
C ASP A 105 -6.31 14.12 10.35
N TYR A 106 -6.56 12.84 10.13
CA TYR A 106 -6.62 12.33 8.76
C TYR A 106 -7.88 12.75 8.00
N PHE A 107 -9.07 12.34 8.46
CA PHE A 107 -10.31 12.56 7.74
C PHE A 107 -10.70 14.04 7.70
N GLN A 108 -10.47 14.78 8.80
CA GLN A 108 -10.65 16.23 8.82
C GLN A 108 -9.83 16.97 7.74
N HIS A 109 -8.70 16.39 7.29
CA HIS A 109 -7.81 17.02 6.30
C HIS A 109 -7.84 16.30 4.94
N GLY A 110 -8.86 15.51 4.63
CA GLY A 110 -9.11 15.00 3.27
C GLY A 110 -8.68 13.56 2.98
N VAL A 111 -8.24 12.80 4.00
CA VAL A 111 -8.18 11.33 3.89
C VAL A 111 -9.61 10.80 3.74
N GLN A 112 -9.80 9.82 2.85
CA GLN A 112 -11.11 9.29 2.49
C GLN A 112 -11.31 7.83 2.93
N LEU A 113 -10.22 7.08 3.11
CA LEU A 113 -10.23 5.71 3.61
C LEU A 113 -9.06 5.52 4.58
N GLY A 114 -9.31 4.83 5.70
CA GLY A 114 -8.29 4.61 6.72
C GLY A 114 -8.44 3.25 7.39
N TRP A 115 -7.34 2.52 7.57
CA TRP A 115 -7.34 1.24 8.28
C TRP A 115 -6.48 1.29 9.56
N LEU A 116 -7.02 0.77 10.66
CA LEU A 116 -6.24 0.44 11.86
C LEU A 116 -6.10 -1.08 11.96
N ILE A 117 -4.88 -1.57 12.11
CA ILE A 117 -4.60 -3.01 12.15
C ILE A 117 -3.79 -3.35 13.41
N ASP A 118 -4.30 -4.29 14.21
CA ASP A 118 -3.54 -4.94 15.28
C ASP A 118 -3.09 -6.32 14.79
N PRO A 119 -1.78 -6.53 14.56
CA PRO A 119 -1.27 -7.80 14.02
C PRO A 119 -0.85 -8.81 15.09
N ARG A 120 -1.12 -8.55 16.38
CA ARG A 120 -0.71 -9.48 17.44
C ARG A 120 -1.48 -10.80 17.31
N PRO A 121 -0.79 -11.96 17.35
CA PRO A 121 -1.41 -13.27 17.06
C PRO A 121 -2.63 -13.62 17.92
N ASP A 122 -2.68 -13.13 19.15
CA ASP A 122 -3.76 -13.36 20.11
C ASP A 122 -4.91 -12.34 20.04
N LEU A 123 -4.70 -11.23 19.33
CA LEU A 123 -5.56 -10.04 19.37
C LEU A 123 -5.68 -9.35 18.00
N GLN A 124 -5.86 -10.14 16.95
CA GLN A 124 -6.03 -9.67 15.57
C GLN A 124 -7.30 -8.83 15.38
N ARG A 125 -7.17 -7.50 15.53
CA ARG A 125 -8.28 -6.54 15.35
C ARG A 125 -8.05 -5.67 14.12
N MET A 126 -9.15 -5.29 13.50
CA MET A 126 -9.16 -4.32 12.39
C MET A 126 -10.29 -3.30 12.58
N TYR A 127 -10.00 -2.06 12.22
CA TYR A 127 -11.00 -0.99 12.12
C TYR A 127 -10.86 -0.33 10.75
N GLU A 128 -11.99 -0.08 10.12
CA GLU A 128 -12.07 0.58 8.83
C GLU A 128 -12.86 1.89 8.99
N TYR A 129 -12.19 2.98 8.64
CA TYR A 129 -12.73 4.34 8.60
C TYR A 129 -13.01 4.73 7.17
N TYR A 130 -14.17 5.31 6.90
CA TYR A 130 -14.60 5.76 5.58
C TYR A 130 -15.58 6.91 5.71
N LEU A 131 -15.77 7.66 4.61
CA LEU A 131 -16.80 8.69 4.51
C LEU A 131 -18.11 8.08 4.04
N ASP A 132 -19.22 8.41 4.70
CA ASP A 132 -20.55 8.09 4.18
C ASP A 132 -21.01 9.08 3.11
N ASP A 133 -22.23 8.89 2.59
CA ASP A 133 -22.81 9.74 1.52
C ASP A 133 -22.91 11.22 1.90
N ASN A 134 -22.91 11.55 3.19
CA ASN A 134 -22.94 12.93 3.69
C ASN A 134 -21.54 13.50 3.94
N GLY A 135 -20.49 12.71 3.76
CA GLY A 135 -19.11 13.07 4.09
C GLY A 135 -18.80 12.97 5.58
N ASP A 136 -19.61 12.25 6.37
CA ASP A 136 -19.34 12.02 7.78
C ASP A 136 -18.45 10.78 7.97
N VAL A 137 -17.52 10.85 8.93
CA VAL A 137 -16.54 9.78 9.18
C VAL A 137 -17.18 8.64 9.97
N GLN A 138 -17.38 7.51 9.31
CA GLN A 138 -17.82 6.26 9.91
C GLN A 138 -16.64 5.38 10.29
N CYS A 139 -16.87 4.48 11.26
CA CYS A 139 -15.89 3.47 11.66
C CYS A 139 -16.62 2.14 11.83
N SER A 140 -16.12 1.10 11.14
CA SER A 140 -16.54 -0.28 11.37
C SER A 140 -15.43 -1.04 12.08
N ASP A 141 -15.77 -1.77 13.14
CA ASP A 141 -14.83 -2.59 13.89
C ASP A 141 -15.01 -4.08 13.58
N ASN A 142 -13.92 -4.83 13.67
CA ASN A 142 -13.95 -6.28 13.59
C ASN A 142 -13.04 -6.88 14.66
N SER A 143 -13.59 -7.82 15.42
CA SER A 143 -12.88 -8.54 16.47
C SER A 143 -11.94 -9.64 15.94
N ALA A 144 -11.95 -9.87 14.63
CA ALA A 144 -11.04 -10.73 13.89
C ALA A 144 -10.63 -10.01 12.59
N TRP A 145 -9.50 -10.43 12.01
CA TRP A 145 -9.11 -9.98 10.68
C TRP A 145 -10.13 -10.43 9.63
N ARG A 146 -10.40 -9.55 8.67
CA ARG A 146 -11.24 -9.81 7.50
C ARG A 146 -10.61 -9.21 6.25
N ASP A 147 -11.15 -9.57 5.10
CA ASP A 147 -10.81 -8.88 3.87
C ASP A 147 -11.28 -7.41 3.95
N LEU A 148 -10.38 -6.49 3.63
CA LEU A 148 -10.66 -5.05 3.53
C LEU A 148 -10.71 -4.64 2.07
N ASP A 149 -11.70 -3.82 1.72
CA ASP A 149 -11.95 -3.37 0.35
C ASP A 149 -11.46 -1.93 0.20
N GLY A 150 -10.79 -1.66 -0.92
CA GLY A 150 -10.30 -0.33 -1.27
C GLY A 150 -11.40 0.68 -1.61
N GLY A 151 -12.62 0.21 -1.88
CA GLY A 151 -13.76 1.03 -2.26
C GLY A 151 -13.44 1.92 -3.46
N ASP A 152 -14.00 3.12 -3.45
CA ASP A 152 -13.75 4.13 -4.50
C ASP A 152 -12.38 4.80 -4.39
N VAL A 153 -11.73 4.72 -3.22
CA VAL A 153 -10.41 5.33 -2.99
C VAL A 153 -9.30 4.51 -3.65
N LEU A 154 -9.43 3.18 -3.63
CA LEU A 154 -8.52 2.24 -4.27
C LEU A 154 -9.31 1.23 -5.12
N PRO A 155 -9.83 1.62 -6.30
CA PRO A 155 -10.73 0.78 -7.08
C PRO A 155 -10.19 -0.61 -7.37
N GLY A 156 -10.96 -1.63 -7.01
CA GLY A 156 -10.63 -3.05 -7.21
C GLY A 156 -9.51 -3.58 -6.33
N PHE A 157 -8.93 -2.76 -5.43
CA PHE A 157 -7.98 -3.24 -4.44
C PHE A 157 -8.70 -4.00 -3.33
N LYS A 158 -8.18 -5.17 -2.98
CA LYS A 158 -8.64 -5.94 -1.81
C LYS A 158 -7.44 -6.43 -1.03
N MET A 159 -7.38 -6.08 0.24
CA MET A 159 -6.39 -6.59 1.17
C MET A 159 -6.96 -7.82 1.86
N ARG A 160 -6.45 -9.01 1.50
CA ARG A 160 -6.95 -10.25 2.09
C ARG A 160 -6.30 -10.58 3.42
N ALA A 161 -7.11 -10.93 4.41
CA ALA A 161 -6.61 -11.28 5.75
C ALA A 161 -5.59 -12.45 5.73
N PRO A 162 -5.82 -13.57 5.01
CA PRO A 162 -4.86 -14.67 4.96
C PRO A 162 -3.48 -14.28 4.43
N VAL A 163 -3.40 -13.26 3.55
CA VAL A 163 -2.10 -12.79 3.03
C VAL A 163 -1.29 -12.11 4.13
N LEU A 164 -1.93 -11.36 5.01
CA LEU A 164 -1.26 -10.75 6.16
C LEU A 164 -0.88 -11.79 7.21
N GLU A 165 -1.72 -12.81 7.42
CA GLU A 165 -1.40 -13.90 8.36
C GLU A 165 -0.18 -14.68 7.89
N MET A 166 -0.08 -14.96 6.59
CA MET A 166 1.10 -15.58 6.00
C MET A 166 2.37 -14.78 6.28
N VAL A 167 2.33 -13.44 6.23
CA VAL A 167 3.52 -12.61 6.52
C VAL A 167 3.98 -12.71 7.98
N LEU A 168 3.04 -12.85 8.91
CA LEU A 168 3.37 -13.01 10.32
C LEU A 168 3.90 -14.41 10.62
N ASN A 169 3.39 -15.43 9.92
CA ASN A 169 3.73 -16.84 10.13
C ASN A 169 4.86 -17.36 9.22
N GLN A 170 5.25 -16.60 8.20
CA GLN A 170 6.36 -16.98 7.30
C GLN A 170 7.68 -16.90 8.05
N ASP A 171 8.29 -18.06 8.25
CA ASP A 171 9.72 -18.18 8.51
C ASP A 171 10.45 -17.55 7.32
N SER A 172 11.40 -16.65 7.61
CA SER A 172 12.20 -15.91 6.62
C SER A 172 13.01 -16.79 5.65
N GLY A 173 12.91 -18.12 5.75
CA GLY A 173 13.53 -19.11 4.88
C GLY A 173 12.57 -20.05 4.14
N SER A 174 11.25 -19.96 4.34
CA SER A 174 10.29 -20.75 3.58
C SER A 174 9.93 -20.02 2.29
N SER A 175 10.82 -20.13 1.29
CA SER A 175 10.43 -19.99 -0.11
C SER A 175 9.61 -21.22 -0.46
N SER A 176 8.36 -21.28 0.00
CA SER A 176 7.36 -22.14 -0.61
C SER A 176 6.91 -21.42 -1.88
N GLU A 177 7.81 -21.27 -2.85
CA GLU A 177 7.33 -21.19 -4.21
C GLU A 177 6.59 -22.51 -4.43
N ASP A 178 5.27 -22.46 -4.59
CA ASP A 178 4.49 -23.62 -5.01
C ASP A 178 5.24 -24.22 -6.22
N GLU A 179 5.60 -25.50 -6.15
CA GLU A 179 6.18 -26.19 -7.31
C GLU A 179 5.11 -26.21 -8.40
N VAL A 180 5.18 -25.25 -9.31
CA VAL A 180 4.28 -25.12 -10.45
C VAL A 180 5.05 -25.46 -11.70
N ASP A 181 4.48 -26.24 -12.63
CA ASP A 181 5.09 -26.46 -13.96
C ASP A 181 4.50 -25.45 -14.95
N LEU A 182 5.13 -24.29 -15.05
CA LEU A 182 4.72 -23.21 -15.96
C LEU A 182 5.46 -23.32 -17.29
N LEU A 183 4.71 -23.40 -18.38
CA LEU A 183 5.28 -23.23 -19.71
C LEU A 183 5.35 -21.74 -20.06
N CYS A 184 6.47 -21.30 -20.67
CA CYS A 184 6.59 -19.93 -21.15
C CYS A 184 5.45 -19.61 -22.15
N PRO A 185 4.64 -18.55 -21.91
CA PRO A 185 3.55 -18.19 -22.83
C PRO A 185 4.05 -17.52 -24.11
N TYR A 186 5.35 -17.24 -24.24
CA TYR A 186 5.90 -16.54 -25.40
C TYR A 186 6.00 -17.49 -26.60
N PRO A 187 5.45 -17.14 -27.78
CA PRO A 187 5.52 -18.01 -28.95
C PRO A 187 6.96 -18.40 -29.28
N ARG A 188 7.20 -19.70 -29.48
CA ARG A 188 8.52 -20.32 -29.75
C ARG A 188 9.50 -20.37 -28.56
N CYS A 189 9.07 -19.99 -27.34
CA CYS A 189 9.84 -20.24 -26.13
C CYS A 189 9.31 -21.50 -25.42
N ASN A 190 10.12 -22.57 -25.36
CA ASN A 190 9.73 -23.84 -24.74
C ASN A 190 10.27 -23.99 -23.31
N LYS A 191 10.66 -22.88 -22.67
CA LYS A 191 11.18 -22.92 -21.29
C LYS A 191 10.05 -23.29 -20.33
N ARG A 192 10.40 -24.17 -19.38
CA ARG A 192 9.55 -24.54 -18.25
C ARG A 192 10.12 -23.96 -16.97
N PHE A 193 9.26 -23.53 -16.08
CA PHE A 193 9.63 -22.92 -14.80
C PHE A 193 8.95 -23.70 -13.70
N ARG A 194 9.71 -24.00 -12.64
CA ARG A 194 9.21 -24.73 -11.47
C ARG A 194 8.60 -23.81 -10.40
N SER A 195 8.60 -22.51 -10.68
CA SER A 195 8.05 -21.48 -9.83
C SER A 195 7.72 -20.23 -10.62
N TYR A 196 6.85 -19.40 -10.07
CA TYR A 196 6.54 -18.09 -10.66
C TYR A 196 7.73 -17.13 -10.62
N GLY A 197 8.56 -17.16 -9.56
CA GLY A 197 9.75 -16.30 -9.48
C GLY A 197 10.80 -16.64 -10.55
N ALA A 198 10.95 -17.93 -10.89
CA ALA A 198 11.83 -18.36 -11.97
C ALA A 198 11.39 -17.85 -13.36
N PHE A 199 10.11 -17.46 -13.54
CA PHE A 199 9.60 -16.90 -14.79
C PHE A 199 9.87 -15.40 -14.97
N ALA A 200 10.12 -14.64 -13.90
CA ALA A 200 10.17 -13.18 -13.94
C ALA A 200 11.28 -12.63 -14.86
N ALA A 201 12.53 -13.08 -14.69
CA ALA A 201 13.64 -12.63 -15.55
C ALA A 201 13.46 -13.04 -17.04
N PRO A 202 13.04 -14.28 -17.36
CA PRO A 202 12.65 -14.65 -18.72
C PRO A 202 11.55 -13.79 -19.34
N ALA A 203 10.54 -13.39 -18.55
CA ALA A 203 9.44 -12.54 -19.02
C ALA A 203 9.93 -11.13 -19.39
N GLU A 204 10.80 -10.53 -18.57
CA GLU A 204 11.41 -9.23 -18.87
C GLU A 204 12.32 -9.30 -20.11
N TRP A 205 13.13 -10.35 -20.24
CA TRP A 205 13.94 -10.56 -21.44
C TRP A 205 13.07 -10.64 -22.71
N HIS A 206 11.95 -11.37 -22.69
CA HIS A 206 11.03 -11.42 -23.83
C HIS A 206 10.39 -10.06 -24.14
N ARG A 207 10.09 -9.25 -23.13
CA ARG A 207 9.57 -7.89 -23.32
C ARG A 207 10.59 -7.00 -24.02
N GLU A 208 11.86 -7.11 -23.65
CA GLU A 208 12.96 -6.37 -24.26
C GLU A 208 13.20 -6.82 -25.71
N GLU A 209 13.31 -8.12 -25.97
CA GLU A 209 13.47 -8.70 -27.32
C GLU A 209 12.34 -8.26 -28.26
N ARG A 210 11.09 -8.22 -27.76
CA ARG A 210 9.95 -7.73 -28.53
C ARG A 210 10.10 -6.25 -28.90
N SER A 211 10.62 -5.45 -27.98
CA SER A 211 10.82 -4.01 -28.17
C SER A 211 11.93 -3.76 -29.20
N ILE A 212 13.03 -4.50 -29.12
CA ILE A 212 14.13 -4.49 -30.10
C ILE A 212 13.61 -4.92 -31.48
N SER A 213 12.90 -6.04 -31.57
CA SER A 213 12.36 -6.56 -32.83
C SER A 213 11.44 -5.55 -33.52
N LYS A 214 10.56 -4.88 -32.75
CA LYS A 214 9.69 -3.81 -33.27
C LYS A 214 10.49 -2.61 -33.77
N TYR A 215 11.55 -2.22 -33.07
CA TYR A 215 12.42 -1.12 -33.48
C TYR A 215 13.17 -1.44 -34.78
N LEU A 216 13.76 -2.65 -34.88
CA LEU A 216 14.46 -3.10 -36.09
C LEU A 216 13.53 -3.17 -37.30
N ALA A 217 12.33 -3.74 -37.15
CA ALA A 217 11.34 -3.81 -38.23
C ALA A 217 10.86 -2.42 -38.70
N LYS A 218 10.81 -1.42 -37.80
CA LYS A 218 10.51 -0.03 -38.19
C LYS A 218 11.67 0.61 -38.95
N ARG A 219 12.91 0.28 -38.59
CA ARG A 219 14.12 0.82 -39.22
C ARG A 219 14.37 0.22 -40.61
N GLU A 220 13.99 -1.04 -40.83
CA GLU A 220 14.07 -1.70 -42.14
C GLU A 220 12.98 -1.25 -43.12
N ASN A 221 11.85 -0.74 -42.61
CA ASN A 221 10.74 -0.21 -43.39
C ASN A 221 10.79 1.33 -43.58
N SER A 222 11.89 1.97 -43.19
CA SER A 222 12.14 3.42 -43.33
C SER A 222 13.29 3.67 -44.29
#